data_AF-A0A952K1E3-F1
#
_entry.id   AF-A0A952K1E3-F1
#
_cell.length_a   1.000
_cell.length_b   1.000
_cell.length_c   1.000
_cell.angle_alpha   90.00
_cell.angle_beta   90.00
_cell.angle_gamma   90.00
#
_symmetry.space_group_name_H-M   'P 1'
#
loop_
_entity.id
_entity.type
_entity.pdbx_description
1 polymer ?
#
loop_
_entity_poly.entity_id
_entity_poly.type
_entity_poly.pdbx_seq_one_letter_code
_entity_poly.pdbx_strand_id
1 'polypeptide(L)'
;MMRVCSLLPSATEIVADLGAIDALVGVSEECRWPAGVIDKPVVSAARIDFGELSSVEIARDVRESLRDGESLYAVDAELLDELRPDVIITQDLCAVCAVSGGELAGACPTGARIVSLDPKTIGEISESVRTLAAVLDRSDAGEEIVARMWRTIAAASEAVRGLPRRRVFFAEWVDPPFCAGHWLPEMIERAGGADVLGNAGEPSRTTTWEAVAAARPELVVVGPCGFGIDEAAAAGATLDLDCPVVA
;
A
#
# COMPACT_ATOMS: atom_id res chain seq x y z
N MET A 1 -27.79 -4.88 7.75
CA MET A 1 -26.79 -4.09 7.00
C MET A 1 -25.45 -4.74 7.29
N MET A 2 -24.64 -5.00 6.26
CA MET A 2 -23.33 -5.66 6.43
C MET A 2 -22.41 -4.78 7.28
N ARG A 3 -21.68 -5.39 8.21
CA ARG A 3 -20.71 -4.73 9.10
C ARG A 3 -19.30 -5.09 8.66
N VAL A 4 -18.51 -4.08 8.33
CA VAL A 4 -17.19 -4.25 7.74
C VAL A 4 -16.14 -3.63 8.65
N CYS A 5 -15.10 -4.39 8.98
CA CYS A 5 -13.86 -3.82 9.47
C CYS A 5 -12.84 -3.80 8.33
N SER A 6 -12.14 -2.68 8.12
CA SER A 6 -11.11 -2.57 7.07
C SER A 6 -9.78 -2.17 7.69
N LEU A 7 -8.80 -3.08 7.62
CA LEU A 7 -7.48 -2.90 8.22
C LEU A 7 -6.44 -2.40 7.21
N LEU A 8 -6.91 -1.87 6.08
CA LEU A 8 -6.11 -1.46 4.95
C LEU A 8 -6.65 -0.11 4.42
N PRO A 9 -5.85 0.97 4.41
CA PRO A 9 -6.31 2.29 3.98
C PRO A 9 -6.89 2.30 2.55
N SER A 10 -6.20 1.67 1.59
CA SER A 10 -6.67 1.60 0.21
C SER A 10 -8.00 0.87 0.07
N ALA A 11 -8.22 -0.21 0.84
CA ALA A 11 -9.52 -0.88 0.86
C ALA A 11 -10.61 0.01 1.45
N THR A 12 -10.30 0.74 2.53
CA THR A 12 -11.24 1.68 3.17
C THR A 12 -11.71 2.74 2.19
N GLU A 13 -10.79 3.30 1.40
CA GLU A 13 -11.11 4.25 0.33
C GLU A 13 -12.00 3.62 -0.74
N ILE A 14 -11.69 2.40 -1.20
CA ILE A 14 -12.54 1.68 -2.17
C ILE A 14 -13.95 1.44 -1.62
N VAL A 15 -14.09 1.05 -0.35
CA VAL A 15 -15.41 0.88 0.29
C VAL A 15 -16.20 2.19 0.31
N ALA A 16 -15.53 3.31 0.58
CA ALA A 16 -16.16 4.62 0.54
C ALA A 16 -16.58 5.02 -0.88
N ASP A 17 -15.71 4.82 -1.87
CA ASP A 17 -15.97 5.08 -3.29
C ASP A 17 -17.13 4.23 -3.85
N LEU A 18 -17.32 3.01 -3.32
CA LEU A 18 -18.46 2.14 -3.62
C LEU A 18 -19.78 2.62 -2.98
N GLY A 19 -19.77 3.74 -2.25
CA GLY A 19 -20.93 4.28 -1.54
C GLY A 19 -21.33 3.42 -0.34
N ALA A 20 -20.38 2.71 0.27
CA ALA A 20 -20.62 1.79 1.39
C ALA A 20 -19.89 2.23 2.68
N ILE A 21 -19.54 3.51 2.82
CA ILE A 21 -18.85 4.07 4.00
C ILE A 21 -19.61 3.81 5.32
N ASP A 22 -20.94 3.74 5.27
CA ASP A 22 -21.77 3.45 6.45
C ASP A 22 -21.67 1.99 6.92
N ALA A 23 -21.21 1.08 6.06
CA ALA A 23 -20.96 -0.31 6.42
C ALA A 23 -19.68 -0.47 7.26
N LEU A 24 -18.77 0.52 7.22
CA LEU A 24 -17.54 0.50 8.03
C LEU A 24 -17.90 0.70 9.50
N VAL A 25 -17.58 -0.30 10.33
CA VAL A 25 -17.78 -0.30 11.77
C VAL A 25 -16.46 -0.24 12.55
N GLY A 26 -15.34 -0.52 11.90
CA GLY A 26 -14.00 -0.36 12.45
C GLY A 26 -12.95 -0.25 11.34
N VAL A 27 -11.84 0.45 11.61
CA VAL A 27 -10.77 0.69 10.64
C VAL A 27 -9.37 0.57 11.27
N SER A 28 -8.30 0.52 10.48
CA SER A 28 -6.95 0.73 11.02
C SER A 28 -6.69 2.21 11.32
N GLU A 29 -5.69 2.48 12.15
CA GLU A 29 -5.24 3.83 12.49
C GLU A 29 -4.87 4.68 11.26
N GLU A 30 -4.42 4.01 10.20
CA GLU A 30 -3.94 4.64 8.96
C GLU A 30 -5.07 5.00 8.01
N CYS A 31 -6.29 4.55 8.28
CA CYS A 31 -7.48 4.88 7.49
C CYS A 31 -7.98 6.29 7.84
N ARG A 32 -7.36 7.31 7.25
CA ARG A 32 -7.65 8.74 7.54
C ARG A 32 -8.44 9.46 6.43
N TRP A 33 -8.86 8.73 5.40
CA TRP A 33 -9.58 9.27 4.24
C TRP A 33 -10.65 8.29 3.74
N PRO A 34 -11.81 8.76 3.25
CA PRO A 34 -12.29 10.15 3.27
C PRO A 34 -12.71 10.61 4.68
N ALA A 35 -13.07 11.90 4.85
CA ALA A 35 -13.36 12.48 6.16
C ALA A 35 -14.39 11.72 7.01
N GLY A 36 -15.35 11.02 6.39
CA GLY A 36 -16.34 10.18 7.09
C GLY A 36 -15.77 8.91 7.75
N VAL A 37 -14.48 8.64 7.59
CA VAL A 37 -13.76 7.51 8.20
C VAL A 37 -13.07 7.92 9.51
N ILE A 38 -12.72 9.19 9.69
CA ILE A 38 -11.86 9.67 10.79
C ILE A 38 -12.46 9.36 12.17
N ASP A 39 -13.79 9.40 12.30
CA ASP A 39 -14.49 9.14 13.57
C ASP A 39 -14.86 7.66 13.79
N LYS A 40 -14.44 6.75 12.89
CA LYS A 40 -14.72 5.32 13.02
C LYS A 40 -13.82 4.70 14.10
N PRO A 41 -14.30 3.69 14.86
CA PRO A 41 -13.47 2.98 15.82
C PRO A 41 -12.20 2.41 15.18
N VAL A 42 -11.04 2.62 15.82
CA VAL A 42 -9.77 2.06 15.38
C VAL A 42 -9.58 0.68 16.01
N VAL A 43 -9.45 -0.36 15.19
CA VAL A 43 -9.34 -1.76 15.61
C VAL A 43 -7.94 -2.36 15.40
N SER A 44 -7.06 -1.63 14.71
CA SER A 44 -5.65 -2.01 14.58
C SER A 44 -4.74 -0.80 14.44
N ALA A 45 -3.55 -0.86 15.02
CA ALA A 45 -2.55 0.20 14.99
C ALA A 45 -1.15 -0.40 14.81
N ALA A 46 -0.23 0.36 14.20
CA ALA A 46 1.17 -0.05 14.10
C ALA A 46 1.80 -0.09 15.50
N ARG A 47 2.71 -1.04 15.73
CA ARG A 47 3.53 -1.09 16.96
C ARG A 47 4.80 -0.25 16.85
N ILE A 48 5.18 0.09 15.62
CA ILE A 48 6.35 0.90 15.30
C ILE A 48 5.85 2.29 14.93
N ASP A 49 6.43 3.32 15.54
CA ASP A 49 6.13 4.71 15.22
C ASP A 49 6.98 5.14 14.00
N PHE A 50 6.32 5.31 12.85
CA PHE A 50 6.96 5.73 11.61
C PHE A 50 7.23 7.25 11.55
N GLY A 51 6.70 8.04 12.48
CA GLY A 51 6.82 9.51 12.50
C GLY A 51 7.99 10.05 13.32
N GLU A 52 8.41 9.34 14.37
CA GLU A 52 9.52 9.78 15.24
C GLU A 52 10.88 9.14 14.90
N LEU A 53 10.87 7.96 14.28
CA LEU A 53 12.07 7.18 14.03
C LEU A 53 12.72 7.52 12.68
N SER A 54 14.06 7.42 12.61
CA SER A 54 14.78 7.50 11.34
C SER A 54 14.52 6.26 10.47
N SER A 55 14.77 6.36 9.15
CA SER A 55 14.55 5.24 8.22
C SER A 55 15.36 3.98 8.56
N VAL A 56 16.56 4.16 9.14
CA VAL A 56 17.42 3.07 9.61
C VAL A 56 16.85 2.41 10.86
N GLU A 57 16.31 3.19 11.80
CA GLU A 57 15.72 2.68 13.04
C GLU A 57 14.45 1.89 12.74
N ILE A 58 13.58 2.42 11.88
CA ILE A 58 12.38 1.72 11.40
C ILE A 58 12.78 0.41 10.73
N ALA A 59 13.75 0.43 9.81
CA ALA A 59 14.19 -0.79 9.12
C ALA A 59 14.78 -1.83 10.07
N ARG A 60 15.49 -1.41 11.12
CA ARG A 60 16.00 -2.30 12.16
C ARG A 60 14.85 -2.92 12.95
N ASP A 61 13.95 -2.10 13.47
CA ASP A 61 12.89 -2.55 14.36
C ASP A 61 11.91 -3.47 13.61
N VAL A 62 11.57 -3.15 12.36
CA VAL A 62 10.78 -4.03 11.48
C VAL A 62 11.45 -5.40 11.31
N ARG A 63 12.76 -5.44 11.06
CA ARG A 63 13.50 -6.70 10.88
C ARG A 63 13.56 -7.53 12.15
N GLU A 64 13.71 -6.88 13.31
CA GLU A 64 13.74 -7.54 14.60
C GLU A 64 12.39 -8.20 14.89
N SER A 65 11.27 -7.49 14.73
CA SER A 65 9.93 -8.06 14.90
C SER A 65 9.66 -9.23 13.94
N LEU A 66 9.99 -9.07 12.65
CA LEU A 66 9.81 -10.14 11.66
C LEU A 66 10.65 -11.39 11.99
N ARG A 67 11.87 -11.20 12.51
CA ARG A 67 12.75 -12.30 12.91
C ARG A 67 12.19 -13.06 14.12
N ASP A 68 11.63 -12.34 15.07
CA ASP A 68 11.11 -12.90 16.31
C ASP A 68 9.66 -13.43 16.15
N GLY A 69 9.08 -13.25 14.95
CA GLY A 69 7.72 -13.69 14.63
C GLY A 69 6.66 -12.84 15.32
N GLU A 70 7.02 -11.64 15.78
CA GLU A 70 6.11 -10.69 16.38
C GLU A 70 5.37 -9.90 15.29
N SER A 71 4.08 -9.67 15.51
CA SER A 71 3.30 -8.83 14.60
C SER A 71 3.77 -7.38 14.67
N LEU A 72 3.89 -6.74 13.51
CA LEU A 72 4.15 -5.31 13.40
C LEU A 72 2.94 -4.46 13.79
N TYR A 73 1.77 -5.08 13.97
CA TYR A 73 0.53 -4.43 14.27
C TYR A 73 -0.10 -5.01 15.55
N ALA A 74 -0.79 -4.16 16.30
CA ALA A 74 -1.70 -4.58 17.35
C ALA A 74 -3.12 -4.65 16.77
N VAL A 75 -3.87 -5.69 17.14
CA VAL A 75 -5.29 -5.85 16.81
C VAL A 75 -6.07 -5.87 18.11
N ASP A 76 -7.09 -5.02 18.22
CA ASP A 76 -8.01 -5.01 19.35
C ASP A 76 -9.10 -6.09 19.16
N ALA A 77 -8.82 -7.28 19.70
CA ALA A 77 -9.71 -8.42 19.58
C ALA A 77 -11.03 -8.24 20.35
N GLU A 78 -11.01 -7.52 21.48
CA GLU A 78 -12.21 -7.25 22.28
C GLU A 78 -13.13 -6.30 21.51
N LEU A 79 -12.58 -5.22 20.96
CA LEU A 79 -13.34 -4.29 20.13
C LEU A 79 -13.87 -4.96 18.85
N LEU A 80 -13.08 -5.84 18.19
CA LEU A 80 -13.57 -6.60 17.04
C LEU A 80 -14.76 -7.49 17.41
N ASP A 81 -14.73 -8.16 18.56
CA ASP A 81 -15.86 -8.98 19.04
C ASP A 81 -17.09 -8.12 19.35
N GLU A 82 -16.93 -6.97 20.01
CA GLU A 82 -18.01 -6.01 20.27
C GLU A 82 -18.64 -5.47 18.97
N LEU A 83 -17.78 -5.17 17.99
CA LEU A 83 -18.19 -4.67 16.68
C LEU A 83 -18.81 -5.75 15.82
N ARG A 84 -18.67 -7.05 16.11
CA ARG A 84 -19.31 -8.16 15.37
C ARG A 84 -19.29 -7.95 13.84
N PRO A 85 -18.12 -7.79 13.20
CA PRO A 85 -18.05 -7.64 11.76
C PRO A 85 -18.56 -8.90 11.06
N ASP A 86 -19.24 -8.71 9.92
CA ASP A 86 -19.55 -9.79 8.98
C ASP A 86 -18.35 -10.06 8.06
N VAL A 87 -17.57 -9.02 7.76
CA VAL A 87 -16.40 -9.05 6.88
C VAL A 87 -15.24 -8.27 7.51
N ILE A 88 -14.04 -8.83 7.42
CA ILE A 88 -12.79 -8.13 7.72
C ILE A 88 -11.95 -8.07 6.44
N ILE A 89 -11.57 -6.87 6.02
CA ILE A 89 -10.73 -6.64 4.84
C ILE A 89 -9.29 -6.40 5.29
N THR A 90 -8.35 -7.11 4.67
CA THR A 90 -6.93 -7.13 5.06
C THR A 90 -6.05 -7.39 3.82
N GLN A 91 -4.74 -7.61 4.02
CA GLN A 91 -3.81 -8.04 2.98
C GLN A 91 -2.72 -8.95 3.57
N ASP A 92 -2.17 -9.84 2.76
CA ASP A 92 -1.00 -10.69 3.00
C ASP A 92 0.18 -10.33 2.06
N LEU A 93 0.03 -9.29 1.22
CA LEU A 93 0.99 -8.84 0.21
C LEU A 93 2.33 -8.36 0.81
N CYS A 94 2.28 -7.58 1.88
CA CYS A 94 3.41 -6.98 2.57
C CYS A 94 3.21 -7.07 4.08
N ALA A 95 4.09 -7.80 4.76
CA ALA A 95 4.02 -7.97 6.21
C ALA A 95 4.16 -6.64 6.99
N VAL A 96 4.67 -5.58 6.36
CA VAL A 96 4.93 -4.27 6.98
C VAL A 96 3.77 -3.29 6.83
N CYS A 97 2.91 -3.44 5.81
CA CYS A 97 1.95 -2.40 5.45
C CYS A 97 0.59 -2.47 6.13
N ALA A 98 0.21 -3.64 6.64
CA ALA A 98 -1.05 -3.87 7.34
C ALA A 98 -1.04 -5.23 8.04
N VAL A 99 -2.01 -5.45 8.92
CA VAL A 99 -2.27 -6.76 9.55
C VAL A 99 -2.50 -7.83 8.47
N SER A 100 -1.87 -9.00 8.63
CA SER A 100 -2.10 -10.16 7.75
C SER A 100 -3.32 -10.99 8.15
N GLY A 101 -3.91 -11.70 7.18
CA GLY A 101 -4.99 -12.64 7.43
C GLY A 101 -4.60 -13.77 8.38
N GLY A 102 -3.34 -14.21 8.32
CA GLY A 102 -2.78 -15.20 9.25
C GLY A 102 -2.74 -14.70 10.70
N GLU A 103 -2.31 -13.45 10.91
CA GLU A 103 -2.29 -12.82 12.23
C GLU A 103 -3.70 -12.63 12.78
N LEU A 104 -4.66 -12.24 11.94
CA LEU A 104 -6.07 -12.15 12.35
C LEU A 104 -6.61 -13.50 12.81
N ALA A 105 -6.38 -14.57 12.05
CA ALA A 105 -6.86 -15.90 12.39
C ALA A 105 -6.29 -16.41 13.74
N GLY A 106 -5.07 -16.03 14.10
CA GLY A 106 -4.43 -16.39 15.36
C GLY A 106 -4.82 -15.49 16.55
N ALA A 107 -4.90 -14.18 16.33
CA ALA A 107 -5.16 -13.20 17.38
C ALA A 107 -6.65 -13.00 17.69
N CYS A 108 -7.52 -13.24 16.71
CA CYS A 108 -8.95 -12.99 16.82
C CYS A 108 -9.73 -14.05 16.01
N PRO A 109 -10.06 -15.21 16.61
CA PRO A 109 -10.92 -16.19 15.96
C PRO A 109 -12.34 -15.63 15.80
N THR A 110 -12.56 -14.88 14.73
CA THR A 110 -13.86 -14.29 14.39
C THR A 110 -14.69 -15.26 13.56
N GLY A 111 -16.02 -15.14 13.65
CA GLY A 111 -16.92 -15.74 12.67
C GLY A 111 -17.03 -14.95 11.36
N ALA A 112 -16.31 -13.82 11.24
CA ALA A 112 -16.36 -12.94 10.09
C ALA A 112 -15.65 -13.56 8.89
N ARG A 113 -16.12 -13.23 7.68
CA ARG A 113 -15.42 -13.57 6.46
C ARG A 113 -14.19 -12.66 6.30
N ILE A 114 -12.99 -13.26 6.28
CA ILE A 114 -11.77 -12.53 5.95
C ILE A 114 -11.65 -12.41 4.42
N VAL A 115 -11.39 -11.19 3.94
CA VAL A 115 -11.12 -10.88 2.54
C VAL A 115 -9.73 -10.26 2.46
N SER A 116 -8.76 -11.01 1.95
CA SER A 116 -7.41 -10.51 1.68
C SER A 116 -7.32 -9.93 0.27
N LEU A 117 -6.73 -8.75 0.12
CA LEU A 117 -6.50 -8.08 -1.15
C LEU A 117 -4.99 -7.99 -1.41
N ASP A 118 -4.50 -8.82 -2.34
CA ASP A 118 -3.06 -9.01 -2.58
C ASP A 118 -2.64 -8.73 -4.02
N PRO A 119 -2.96 -7.55 -4.58
CA PRO A 119 -2.65 -7.27 -5.97
C PRO A 119 -1.15 -7.12 -6.20
N LYS A 120 -0.62 -7.75 -7.23
CA LYS A 120 0.77 -7.64 -7.68
C LYS A 120 0.89 -6.86 -8.98
N THR A 121 -0.22 -6.62 -9.66
CA THR A 121 -0.28 -5.89 -10.93
C THR A 121 -1.42 -4.87 -10.91
N ILE A 122 -1.38 -3.88 -11.81
CA ILE A 122 -2.49 -2.92 -11.96
C ILE A 122 -3.80 -3.63 -12.35
N GLY A 123 -3.69 -4.72 -13.11
CA GLY A 123 -4.82 -5.61 -13.42
C GLY A 123 -5.46 -6.15 -12.16
N GLU A 124 -4.66 -6.70 -11.25
CA GLU A 124 -5.13 -7.27 -9.99
C GLU A 124 -5.68 -6.22 -9.01
N ILE A 125 -5.22 -4.96 -9.08
CA ILE A 125 -5.87 -3.84 -8.36
C ILE A 125 -7.32 -3.68 -8.84
N SER A 126 -7.56 -3.77 -10.15
CA SER A 126 -8.93 -3.72 -10.70
C SER A 126 -9.79 -4.86 -10.16
N GLU A 127 -9.22 -6.08 -10.09
CA GLU A 127 -9.91 -7.24 -9.54
C GLU A 127 -10.16 -7.12 -8.03
N SER A 128 -9.29 -6.43 -7.30
CA SER A 128 -9.50 -6.11 -5.88
C SER A 128 -10.71 -5.19 -5.70
N VAL A 129 -10.86 -4.17 -6.56
CA VAL A 129 -12.07 -3.31 -6.58
C VAL A 129 -13.32 -4.12 -6.87
N ARG A 130 -13.29 -5.00 -7.89
CA ARG A 130 -14.42 -5.88 -8.23
C ARG A 130 -14.78 -6.83 -7.10
N THR A 131 -13.77 -7.38 -6.42
CA THR A 131 -13.94 -8.27 -5.27
C THR A 131 -14.68 -7.56 -4.14
N LEU A 132 -14.23 -6.36 -3.78
CA LEU A 132 -14.93 -5.55 -2.76
C LEU A 132 -16.34 -5.16 -3.19
N ALA A 133 -16.51 -4.75 -4.45
CA ALA A 133 -17.82 -4.41 -5.00
C ALA A 133 -18.79 -5.60 -4.91
N ALA A 134 -18.36 -6.81 -5.25
CA ALA A 134 -19.18 -8.01 -5.14
C ALA A 134 -19.51 -8.36 -3.67
N VAL A 135 -18.54 -8.24 -2.75
CA VAL A 135 -18.75 -8.48 -1.31
C VAL A 135 -19.80 -7.51 -0.74
N LEU A 136 -19.79 -6.26 -1.19
CA LEU A 136 -20.66 -5.20 -0.70
C LEU A 136 -21.98 -5.07 -1.47
N ASP A 137 -22.23 -5.94 -2.46
CA ASP A 137 -23.39 -5.88 -3.36
C ASP A 137 -23.48 -4.51 -4.09
N ARG A 138 -22.36 -4.10 -4.69
CA ARG A 138 -22.12 -2.82 -5.39
C ARG A 138 -21.41 -3.01 -6.74
N SER A 139 -21.66 -4.12 -7.43
CA SER A 139 -20.94 -4.49 -8.66
C SER A 139 -20.95 -3.41 -9.74
N ASP A 140 -22.08 -2.73 -9.97
CA ASP A 140 -22.17 -1.66 -10.96
C ASP A 140 -21.24 -0.48 -10.63
N ALA A 141 -21.24 -0.03 -9.37
CA ALA A 141 -20.32 1.00 -8.89
C ALA A 141 -18.85 0.55 -8.99
N GLY A 142 -18.58 -0.74 -8.74
CA GLY A 142 -17.26 -1.33 -8.93
C GLY A 142 -16.75 -1.21 -10.36
N GLU A 143 -17.57 -1.57 -11.36
CA GLU A 143 -17.19 -1.42 -12.77
C GLU A 143 -17.00 0.04 -13.18
N GLU A 144 -17.79 0.97 -12.64
CA GLU A 144 -17.59 2.41 -12.86
C GLU A 144 -16.23 2.90 -12.34
N ILE A 145 -15.84 2.47 -11.13
CA ILE A 145 -14.53 2.78 -10.53
C ILE A 145 -13.41 2.21 -11.38
N VAL A 146 -13.50 0.93 -11.79
CA VAL A 146 -12.49 0.29 -12.63
C VAL A 146 -12.37 0.98 -13.98
N ALA A 147 -13.50 1.32 -14.63
CA ALA A 147 -13.50 2.05 -15.89
C ALA A 147 -12.89 3.46 -15.75
N ARG A 148 -13.10 4.14 -14.61
CA ARG A 148 -12.44 5.42 -14.30
C ARG A 148 -10.94 5.24 -14.12
N MET A 149 -10.51 4.25 -13.35
CA MET A 149 -9.10 3.93 -13.13
C MET A 149 -8.35 3.71 -14.45
N TRP A 150 -8.87 2.84 -15.32
CA TRP A 150 -8.23 2.55 -16.61
C TRP A 150 -8.24 3.73 -17.57
N ARG A 151 -9.28 4.58 -17.55
CA ARG A 151 -9.27 5.83 -18.34
C ARG A 151 -8.18 6.78 -17.89
N THR A 152 -7.99 6.97 -16.58
CA THR A 152 -6.92 7.81 -16.03
C THR A 152 -5.54 7.30 -16.43
N ILE A 153 -5.31 5.99 -16.29
CA ILE A 153 -4.05 5.35 -16.67
C ILE A 153 -3.80 5.50 -18.18
N ALA A 154 -4.81 5.25 -19.00
CA ALA A 154 -4.70 5.40 -20.45
C ALA A 154 -4.36 6.84 -20.85
N ALA A 155 -4.98 7.84 -20.22
CA ALA A 155 -4.69 9.25 -20.48
C ALA A 155 -3.24 9.63 -20.11
N ALA A 156 -2.72 9.12 -18.97
CA ALA A 156 -1.34 9.34 -18.58
C ALA A 156 -0.34 8.70 -19.56
N SER A 157 -0.60 7.45 -19.97
CA SER A 157 0.24 6.75 -20.97
C SER A 157 0.20 7.39 -22.35
N GLU A 158 -0.95 7.94 -22.74
CA GLU A 158 -1.13 8.68 -23.98
C GLU A 158 -0.26 9.93 -24.01
N ALA A 159 -0.24 10.70 -22.92
CA ALA A 159 0.48 11.97 -22.83
C ALA A 159 2.00 11.86 -23.05
N VAL A 160 2.56 10.67 -22.81
CA VAL A 160 4.00 10.38 -22.93
C VAL A 160 4.34 9.51 -24.16
N ARG A 161 3.36 9.17 -24.98
CA ARG A 161 3.54 8.26 -26.11
C ARG A 161 4.51 8.85 -27.14
N GLY A 162 5.49 8.04 -27.55
CA GLY A 162 6.50 8.41 -28.54
C GLY A 162 7.65 9.26 -27.99
N LEU A 163 7.62 9.64 -26.71
CA LEU A 163 8.76 10.25 -26.04
C LEU A 163 9.83 9.20 -25.71
N PRO A 164 11.12 9.59 -25.63
CA PRO A 164 12.17 8.70 -25.14
C PRO A 164 11.88 8.24 -23.72
N ARG A 165 12.10 6.95 -23.44
CA ARG A 165 11.87 6.40 -22.10
C ARG A 165 12.98 6.86 -21.16
N ARG A 166 12.56 7.39 -20.00
CA ARG A 166 13.46 7.83 -18.93
C ARG A 166 13.83 6.65 -18.05
N ARG A 167 15.10 6.46 -17.72
CA ARG A 167 15.56 5.41 -16.80
C ARG A 167 15.28 5.86 -15.36
N VAL A 168 14.40 5.16 -14.67
CA VAL A 168 13.89 5.55 -13.35
C VAL A 168 14.29 4.50 -12.32
N PHE A 169 14.74 4.94 -11.16
CA PHE A 169 14.76 4.11 -9.96
C PHE A 169 13.69 4.62 -9.00
N PHE A 170 12.80 3.73 -8.55
CA PHE A 170 11.82 4.05 -7.51
C PHE A 170 12.28 3.42 -6.19
N ALA A 171 12.56 4.28 -5.21
CA ALA A 171 12.98 3.90 -3.87
C ALA A 171 11.74 3.72 -2.98
N GLU A 172 11.32 2.47 -2.79
CA GLU A 172 10.28 2.12 -1.81
C GLU A 172 10.77 2.20 -0.36
N TRP A 173 12.09 2.30 -0.17
CA TRP A 173 12.73 2.64 1.08
C TRP A 173 14.09 3.25 0.77
N VAL A 174 14.62 4.08 1.67
CA VAL A 174 15.87 4.83 1.44
C VAL A 174 17.09 4.17 2.08
N ASP A 175 16.96 3.65 3.32
CA ASP A 175 18.08 3.04 4.02
C ASP A 175 17.70 1.75 4.79
N PRO A 176 18.19 0.57 4.35
CA PRO A 176 18.84 0.35 3.06
C PRO A 176 17.84 0.51 1.92
N PRO A 177 18.27 0.85 0.69
CA PRO A 177 17.34 1.12 -0.38
C PRO A 177 16.56 -0.13 -0.79
N PHE A 178 15.26 0.01 -1.04
CA PHE A 178 14.42 -1.01 -1.64
C PHE A 178 14.04 -0.61 -3.05
N CYS A 179 14.22 -1.51 -4.02
CA CYS A 179 13.75 -1.30 -5.39
C CYS A 179 12.30 -1.73 -5.53
N ALA A 180 11.59 -1.07 -6.44
CA ALA A 180 10.19 -1.28 -6.70
C ALA A 180 9.81 -2.73 -7.05
N GLY A 181 8.72 -3.20 -6.46
CA GLY A 181 8.07 -4.46 -6.78
C GLY A 181 6.61 -4.28 -7.21
N HIS A 182 5.90 -5.40 -7.33
CA HIS A 182 4.47 -5.46 -7.61
C HIS A 182 4.10 -4.62 -8.85
N TRP A 183 3.13 -3.72 -8.70
CA TRP A 183 2.58 -2.92 -9.80
C TRP A 183 3.39 -1.64 -10.06
N LEU A 184 4.34 -1.27 -9.21
CA LEU A 184 5.10 -0.03 -9.35
C LEU A 184 5.95 0.01 -10.64
N PRO A 185 6.66 -1.07 -11.04
CA PRO A 185 7.31 -1.11 -12.34
C PRO A 185 6.34 -0.91 -13.50
N GLU A 186 5.13 -1.49 -13.45
CA GLU A 186 4.10 -1.25 -14.48
C GLU A 186 3.66 0.23 -14.51
N MET A 187 3.53 0.87 -13.35
CA MET A 187 3.20 2.30 -13.26
C MET A 187 4.30 3.17 -13.90
N ILE A 188 5.56 2.91 -13.56
CA ILE A 188 6.73 3.60 -14.15
C ILE A 188 6.72 3.43 -15.66
N GLU A 189 6.49 2.20 -16.13
CA GLU A 189 6.48 1.91 -17.55
C GLU A 189 5.37 2.65 -18.32
N ARG A 190 4.19 2.73 -17.71
CA ARG A 190 3.01 3.43 -18.24
C ARG A 190 3.16 4.95 -18.21
N ALA A 191 3.98 5.47 -17.29
CA ALA A 191 4.35 6.89 -17.22
C ALA A 191 5.50 7.25 -18.19
N GLY A 192 5.96 6.31 -19.03
CA GLY A 192 7.06 6.55 -19.99
C GLY A 192 8.45 6.37 -19.40
N GLY A 193 8.56 5.83 -18.19
CA GLY A 193 9.82 5.44 -17.58
C GLY A 193 10.25 4.02 -17.95
N ALA A 194 11.48 3.66 -17.62
CA ALA A 194 11.99 2.30 -17.61
C ALA A 194 12.61 2.07 -16.24
N ASP A 195 12.00 1.19 -15.45
CA ASP A 195 12.54 0.85 -14.13
C ASP A 195 13.90 0.16 -14.31
N VAL A 196 14.94 0.69 -13.65
CA VAL A 196 16.30 0.19 -13.82
C VAL A 196 16.64 -1.01 -12.95
N LEU A 197 15.86 -1.26 -11.88
CA LEU A 197 16.17 -2.33 -10.92
C LEU A 197 14.94 -3.08 -10.40
N GLY A 198 13.73 -2.55 -10.54
CA GLY A 198 12.50 -3.17 -10.03
C GLY A 198 12.09 -4.45 -10.77
N ASN A 199 11.19 -5.21 -10.14
CA ASN A 199 10.67 -6.47 -10.67
C ASN A 199 9.14 -6.43 -10.72
N ALA A 200 8.57 -6.29 -11.92
CA ALA A 200 7.12 -6.26 -12.10
C ALA A 200 6.47 -7.57 -11.60
N GLY A 201 5.41 -7.45 -10.81
CA GLY A 201 4.65 -8.60 -10.29
C GLY A 201 5.31 -9.37 -9.14
N GLU A 202 6.53 -9.02 -8.74
CA GLU A 202 7.29 -9.69 -7.67
C GLU A 202 7.47 -8.76 -6.47
N PRO A 203 7.66 -9.29 -5.24
CA PRO A 203 7.91 -8.44 -4.08
C PRO A 203 9.11 -7.51 -4.24
N SER A 204 8.99 -6.34 -3.61
CA SER A 204 10.07 -5.36 -3.47
C SER A 204 11.26 -6.01 -2.77
N ARG A 205 12.48 -5.64 -3.16
CA ARG A 205 13.70 -6.24 -2.61
C ARG A 205 14.71 -5.18 -2.21
N THR A 206 15.47 -5.47 -1.16
CA THR A 206 16.59 -4.64 -0.75
C THR A 206 17.67 -4.63 -1.84
N THR A 207 18.31 -3.48 -2.02
CA THR A 207 19.46 -3.27 -2.90
C THR A 207 20.49 -2.38 -2.20
N THR A 208 21.46 -1.83 -2.93
CA THR A 208 22.43 -0.87 -2.41
C THR A 208 22.52 0.36 -3.30
N TRP A 209 22.91 1.50 -2.75
CA TRP A 209 23.07 2.74 -3.53
C TRP A 209 24.17 2.62 -4.60
N GLU A 210 25.18 1.77 -4.39
CA GLU A 210 26.17 1.44 -5.43
C GLU A 210 25.54 0.71 -6.61
N ALA A 211 24.63 -0.23 -6.36
CA ALA A 211 23.90 -0.92 -7.41
C ALA A 211 22.97 0.04 -8.17
N VAL A 212 22.31 0.96 -7.44
CA VAL A 212 21.50 2.03 -8.04
C VAL A 212 22.35 2.94 -8.93
N ALA A 213 23.49 3.43 -8.44
CA ALA A 213 24.40 4.27 -9.21
C ALA A 213 24.96 3.54 -10.44
N ALA A 214 25.33 2.25 -10.32
CA ALA A 214 25.77 1.43 -11.44
C ALA A 214 24.66 1.22 -12.50
N ALA A 215 23.41 1.18 -12.04
CA ALA A 215 22.24 1.19 -12.90
C ALA A 215 21.93 2.58 -13.49
N ARG A 216 22.78 3.60 -13.28
CA ARG A 216 22.77 4.94 -13.91
C ARG A 216 21.36 5.54 -14.11
N PRO A 217 20.49 5.64 -13.10
CA PRO A 217 19.17 6.24 -13.29
C PRO A 217 19.32 7.68 -13.81
N GLU A 218 18.33 8.10 -14.59
CA GLU A 218 18.19 9.48 -15.05
C GLU A 218 17.18 10.27 -14.18
N LEU A 219 16.49 9.57 -13.26
CA LEU A 219 15.56 10.09 -12.26
C LEU A 219 15.47 9.07 -11.11
N VAL A 220 15.49 9.54 -9.88
CA VAL A 220 15.08 8.78 -8.70
C VAL A 220 13.79 9.33 -8.15
N VAL A 221 12.82 8.46 -7.90
CA VAL A 221 11.57 8.78 -7.20
C VAL A 221 11.61 8.11 -5.83
N VAL A 222 11.36 8.85 -4.76
CA VAL A 222 11.36 8.38 -3.38
C VAL A 222 9.93 8.33 -2.89
N GLY A 223 9.41 7.12 -2.67
CA GLY A 223 8.04 6.92 -2.22
C GLY A 223 7.90 5.79 -1.21
N PRO A 224 8.51 5.92 -0.01
CA PRO A 224 8.37 4.92 1.03
C PRO A 224 6.96 4.84 1.60
N CYS A 225 6.49 3.62 1.81
CA CYS A 225 5.23 3.37 2.50
C CYS A 225 5.25 3.96 3.92
N GLY A 226 4.16 4.61 4.32
CA GLY A 226 4.02 5.22 5.64
C GLY A 226 4.56 6.64 5.77
N PHE A 227 5.26 7.17 4.75
CA PHE A 227 5.73 8.55 4.76
C PHE A 227 4.75 9.47 4.03
N GLY A 228 4.60 10.70 4.52
CA GLY A 228 4.01 11.78 3.75
C GLY A 228 5.02 12.35 2.73
N ILE A 229 4.54 13.29 1.92
CA ILE A 229 5.34 13.90 0.85
C ILE A 229 6.56 14.65 1.38
N ASP A 230 6.44 15.30 2.53
CA ASP A 230 7.52 16.08 3.14
C ASP A 230 8.59 15.15 3.74
N GLU A 231 8.19 14.06 4.40
CA GLU A 231 9.12 13.05 4.92
C GLU A 231 9.87 12.34 3.78
N ALA A 232 9.16 11.96 2.71
CA ALA A 232 9.76 11.36 1.53
C ALA A 232 10.76 12.31 0.84
N ALA A 233 10.41 13.60 0.72
CA ALA A 233 11.31 14.61 0.16
C ALA A 233 12.54 14.83 1.03
N ALA A 234 12.37 14.89 2.36
CA ALA A 234 13.48 15.02 3.30
C ALA A 234 14.42 13.82 3.23
N ALA A 235 13.88 12.59 3.14
CA ALA A 235 14.69 11.39 2.97
C ALA A 235 15.45 11.40 1.65
N GLY A 236 14.80 11.80 0.55
CA GLY A 236 15.42 11.93 -0.78
C GLY A 236 16.53 12.98 -0.84
N ALA A 237 16.39 14.09 -0.10
CA ALA A 237 17.40 15.15 -0.05
C ALA A 237 18.74 14.72 0.58
N THR A 238 18.77 13.56 1.26
CA THR A 238 20.01 12.99 1.82
C THR A 238 20.84 12.21 0.79
N LEU A 239 20.28 11.94 -0.40
CA LEU A 239 20.91 11.10 -1.42
C LEU A 239 21.87 11.90 -2.31
N ASP A 240 23.13 11.46 -2.35
CA ASP A 240 24.16 12.01 -3.23
C ASP A 240 24.24 11.19 -4.54
N LEU A 241 23.48 11.62 -5.56
CA LEU A 241 23.35 10.93 -6.84
C LEU A 241 23.51 11.91 -8.02
N ASP A 242 24.07 11.42 -9.12
CA ASP A 242 24.30 12.20 -10.35
C ASP A 242 23.02 12.49 -11.19
N CYS A 243 21.82 12.37 -10.59
CA CYS A 243 20.55 12.60 -11.27
C CYS A 243 19.52 13.22 -10.32
N PRO A 244 18.44 13.84 -10.86
CA PRO A 244 17.39 14.41 -10.03
C PRO A 244 16.75 13.36 -9.11
N VAL A 245 16.52 13.74 -7.87
CA VAL A 245 15.76 12.99 -6.86
C VAL A 245 14.48 13.76 -6.56
N VAL A 246 13.34 13.09 -6.63
CA VAL A 246 12.01 13.65 -6.34
C VAL A 246 11.24 12.75 -5.39
N ALA A 247 10.26 13.31 -4.68
CA ALA A 247 9.27 12.59 -3.88
C ALA A 247 7.87 12.81 -4.49
#